data_AF-K9UJ06-F1
#
_entry.id   AF-K9UJ06-F1
#
_cell.length_a   1.000
_cell.length_b   1.000
_cell.length_c   1.000
_cell.angle_alpha   90.00
_cell.angle_beta   90.00
_cell.angle_gamma   90.00
#
_symmetry.space_group_name_H-M   'P 1'
#
loop_
_entity.id
_entity.type
_entity.pdbx_description
1 polymer ?
#
loop_
_entity_poly.entity_id
_entity_poly.type
_entity_poly.pdbx_seq_one_letter_code
_entity_poly.pdbx_strand_id
1 'polypeptide(L)'
;MQAHQNSIKVNILLQQRADGKTVASVLEVPDCTAEENSREQAISSLRDNLIKKLETVEVVSLELPMNQHREKDRGWLRSIGIFKTDPQFEEFQQGIQSYRDELDSFNS
;
A
#
# COMPACT_ATOMS: atom_id res chain seq x y z
N MET A 1 7.42 29.66 -18.68
CA MET A 1 7.35 28.90 -17.42
C MET A 1 6.68 27.57 -17.71
N GLN A 2 7.42 26.45 -17.68
CA GLN A 2 6.82 25.12 -17.77
C GLN A 2 6.30 24.75 -16.38
N ALA A 3 4.97 24.64 -16.23
CA ALA A 3 4.39 24.07 -15.02
C ALA A 3 4.83 22.61 -14.95
N HIS A 4 5.64 22.26 -13.95
CA HIS A 4 5.92 20.87 -13.66
C HIS A 4 4.63 20.25 -13.14
N GLN A 5 4.03 19.35 -13.94
CA GLN A 5 2.88 18.58 -13.50
C GLN A 5 3.36 17.54 -12.48
N ASN A 6 3.39 17.93 -11.21
CA ASN A 6 3.69 16.98 -10.13
C ASN A 6 2.50 16.03 -9.99
N SER A 7 2.74 14.72 -10.10
CA SER A 7 1.70 13.70 -9.95
C SER A 7 2.00 12.86 -8.72
N ILE A 8 1.00 12.72 -7.85
CA ILE A 8 1.08 11.86 -6.67
C ILE A 8 0.37 10.56 -7.03
N LYS A 9 1.04 9.44 -6.78
CA LYS A 9 0.42 8.10 -6.84
C LYS A 9 -0.10 7.76 -5.46
N VAL A 10 -1.37 7.40 -5.37
CA VAL A 10 -2.03 6.92 -4.15
C VAL A 10 -2.58 5.53 -4.40
N ASN A 11 -2.67 4.74 -3.33
CA ASN A 11 -3.27 3.42 -3.41
C ASN A 11 -4.75 3.52 -3.06
N ILE A 12 -5.59 2.87 -3.86
CA ILE A 12 -7.03 2.86 -3.64
C ILE A 12 -7.53 1.44 -3.37
N LEU A 13 -8.48 1.32 -2.47
CA LEU A 13 -9.28 0.12 -2.28
C LEU A 13 -10.57 0.25 -3.09
N LEU A 14 -10.88 -0.77 -3.88
CA LEU A 14 -12.14 -0.90 -4.62
C LEU A 14 -12.90 -2.10 -4.09
N GLN A 15 -14.12 -1.84 -3.60
CA GLN A 15 -15.02 -2.85 -3.10
C GLN A 15 -16.28 -2.86 -3.97
N GLN A 16 -16.58 -4.00 -4.58
CA GLN A 16 -17.90 -4.23 -5.16
C GLN A 16 -18.82 -4.80 -4.08
N ARG A 17 -19.97 -4.18 -3.91
CA ARG A 17 -20.97 -4.55 -2.89
C ARG A 17 -22.05 -5.44 -3.52
N ALA A 18 -22.71 -6.22 -2.67
CA ALA A 18 -23.80 -7.11 -3.07
C ALA A 18 -25.02 -6.36 -3.64
N ASP A 19 -25.17 -5.07 -3.35
CA ASP A 19 -26.20 -4.19 -3.90
C ASP A 19 -25.86 -3.64 -5.30
N GLY A 20 -24.76 -4.10 -5.92
CA GLY A 20 -24.32 -3.70 -7.25
C GLY A 20 -23.52 -2.41 -7.30
N LYS A 21 -23.33 -1.73 -6.15
CA LYS A 21 -22.52 -0.52 -6.08
C LYS A 21 -21.03 -0.83 -5.96
N THR A 22 -20.21 0.11 -6.41
CA THR A 22 -18.77 0.11 -6.20
C THR A 22 -18.38 1.23 -5.25
N VAL A 23 -17.66 0.88 -4.19
CA VAL A 23 -17.07 1.83 -3.24
C VAL A 23 -15.57 1.91 -3.50
N ALA A 24 -15.08 3.13 -3.70
CA ALA A 24 -13.67 3.44 -3.81
C ALA A 24 -13.21 4.24 -2.59
N SER A 25 -12.01 3.96 -2.08
CA SER A 25 -11.43 4.69 -0.93
C SER A 25 -9.91 4.81 -1.04
N VAL A 26 -9.34 5.90 -0.52
CA VAL A 26 -7.89 6.13 -0.49
C VAL A 26 -7.31 5.48 0.77
N LEU A 27 -6.29 4.62 0.63
CA LEU A 27 -5.72 3.91 1.79
C LEU A 27 -5.06 4.86 2.79
N GLU A 28 -4.42 5.91 2.28
CA GLU A 28 -3.73 6.92 3.06
C GLU A 28 -4.70 7.90 3.75
N VAL A 29 -5.95 7.98 3.26
CA VAL A 29 -6.99 8.90 3.74
C VAL A 29 -8.34 8.16 3.79
N PRO A 30 -8.59 7.33 4.82
CA PRO A 30 -9.71 6.38 4.84
C PRO A 30 -11.10 7.01 4.77
N ASP A 31 -11.23 8.29 5.15
CA ASP A 31 -12.46 9.06 5.09
C ASP A 31 -12.69 9.73 3.71
N CYS A 32 -11.74 9.62 2.78
CA CYS A 32 -11.91 10.01 1.39
C CYS A 32 -12.43 8.80 0.59
N THR A 33 -13.74 8.78 0.35
CA THR A 33 -14.43 7.69 -0.35
C THR A 33 -15.37 8.20 -1.43
N ALA A 34 -15.79 7.31 -2.32
CA ALA A 34 -16.86 7.53 -3.29
C ALA A 34 -17.63 6.23 -3.52
N GLU A 35 -18.95 6.33 -3.66
CA GLU A 35 -19.84 5.19 -3.90
C GLU A 35 -20.65 5.47 -5.16
N GLU A 36 -20.51 4.61 -6.17
CA GLU A 36 -21.12 4.79 -7.49
C GLU A 36 -21.62 3.46 -8.08
N ASN A 37 -22.32 3.53 -9.20
CA ASN A 37 -22.88 2.35 -9.87
C ASN A 37 -21.86 1.61 -10.77
N SER A 38 -20.67 2.19 -11.00
CA SER A 38 -19.59 1.53 -11.74
C SER A 38 -18.22 1.80 -11.12
N ARG A 39 -17.25 0.96 -11.50
CA ARG A 39 -15.84 1.12 -11.13
C ARG A 39 -15.30 2.46 -11.59
N GLU A 40 -15.54 2.82 -12.84
CA GLU A 40 -15.01 4.03 -13.49
C GLU A 40 -15.59 5.28 -12.84
N GLN A 41 -16.90 5.27 -12.56
CA GLN A 41 -17.58 6.34 -11.85
C GLN A 41 -17.00 6.50 -10.43
N ALA A 42 -16.85 5.40 -9.69
CA ALA A 42 -16.32 5.45 -8.33
C ALA A 42 -14.89 6.01 -8.29
N ILE A 43 -14.03 5.62 -9.25
CA ILE A 43 -12.67 6.15 -9.37
C ILE A 43 -12.68 7.64 -9.72
N SER A 44 -13.54 8.06 -10.66
CA SER A 44 -13.66 9.47 -11.04
C SER A 44 -14.12 10.34 -9.87
N SER A 45 -15.21 9.94 -9.19
CA SER A 45 -15.73 10.65 -8.03
C SER A 45 -14.72 10.66 -6.88
N LEU A 46 -13.98 9.57 -6.66
CA LEU A 46 -12.91 9.52 -5.65
C LEU A 46 -11.78 10.51 -5.97
N ARG A 47 -11.39 10.62 -7.25
CA ARG A 47 -10.37 11.57 -7.70
C ARG A 47 -10.78 13.01 -7.39
N ASP A 48 -12.02 13.38 -7.73
CA ASP A 48 -12.52 14.73 -7.50
C ASP A 48 -12.63 15.04 -6.00
N ASN A 49 -13.11 14.08 -5.20
CA ASN A 49 -13.14 14.20 -3.74
C ASN A 49 -11.74 14.40 -3.15
N LEU A 50 -10.74 13.64 -3.63
CA LEU A 50 -9.36 13.76 -3.14
C LEU A 50 -8.75 15.12 -3.51
N ILE A 51 -8.93 15.58 -4.76
CA ILE A 51 -8.43 16.90 -5.19
C ILE A 51 -9.03 18.00 -4.32
N LYS A 52 -10.36 18.01 -4.17
CA LYS A 52 -11.06 18.99 -3.35
C LYS A 52 -10.61 18.95 -1.89
N LYS A 53 -10.36 17.77 -1.35
CA LYS A 53 -9.85 17.63 0.01
C LYS A 53 -8.46 18.25 0.15
N LEU A 54 -7.55 17.93 -0.77
CA LEU A 54 -6.18 18.45 -0.79
C LEU A 54 -6.09 19.99 -0.94
N GLU A 55 -7.13 20.65 -1.47
CA GLU A 55 -7.22 22.11 -1.48
C GLU A 55 -7.42 22.72 -0.07
N THR A 56 -7.91 21.92 0.88
CA THR A 56 -8.34 22.39 2.21
C THR A 56 -7.58 21.79 3.38
N VAL A 57 -6.70 20.81 3.12
CA VAL A 57 -5.96 20.10 4.15
C VAL A 57 -4.46 20.26 3.97
N GLU A 58 -3.74 20.26 5.08
CA GLU A 58 -2.28 20.22 5.11
C GLU A 58 -1.83 18.82 5.54
N VAL A 59 -0.91 18.23 4.79
CA VAL A 59 -0.27 16.95 5.19
C VAL A 59 0.95 17.27 6.03
N VAL A 60 0.85 17.01 7.34
CA VAL A 60 1.97 17.18 8.28
C VAL A 60 2.55 15.83 8.69
N SER A 61 3.87 15.75 8.77
CA SER A 61 4.54 14.58 9.35
C SER A 61 4.66 14.76 10.85
N LEU A 62 4.10 13.82 11.62
CA LEU A 62 4.21 13.80 13.07
C LEU A 62 5.16 12.68 13.50
N GLU A 63 6.32 13.06 14.02
CA GLU A 63 7.24 12.11 14.65
C GLU A 63 6.72 11.78 16.05
N LEU A 64 6.32 10.54 16.26
CA LEU A 64 5.87 10.05 17.56
C LEU A 64 7.06 9.45 18.32
N PRO A 65 7.30 9.83 19.58
CA PRO A 65 8.29 9.15 20.40
C PRO A 65 7.83 7.69 20.57
N MET A 66 8.58 6.76 19.99
CA MET A 66 8.40 5.35 20.27
C MET A 66 8.80 5.12 21.73
N ASN A 67 7.81 4.92 22.60
CA ASN A 67 8.08 4.44 23.95
C ASN A 67 8.85 3.13 23.80
N GLN A 68 10.10 3.07 24.29
CA GLN A 68 11.00 1.91 24.23
C GLN A 68 10.35 0.60 24.76
N HIS A 69 9.22 0.70 25.45
CA HIS A 69 8.38 -0.41 25.88
C HIS A 69 7.76 -1.24 24.74
N ARG A 70 7.65 -0.74 23.50
CA ARG A 70 7.14 -1.54 22.35
C ARG A 70 8.18 -2.43 21.67
N GLU A 71 9.46 -2.28 22.00
CA GLU A 71 10.53 -3.14 21.44
C GLU A 71 10.52 -4.55 22.05
N LYS A 72 10.11 -4.70 23.31
CA LYS A 72 10.06 -6.00 23.99
C LYS A 72 9.05 -6.98 23.39
N ASP A 73 7.95 -6.49 22.81
CA ASP A 73 6.82 -7.31 22.32
C ASP A 73 6.85 -7.62 20.82
N ARG A 74 7.79 -7.05 20.06
CA ARG A 74 7.85 -7.27 18.60
C ARG A 74 8.87 -8.33 18.27
N GLY A 75 8.46 -9.60 18.36
CA GLY A 75 9.29 -10.77 18.03
C GLY A 75 9.99 -10.69 16.67
N TRP A 76 9.42 -9.95 15.71
CA TRP A 76 10.02 -9.70 14.40
C TRP A 76 11.20 -8.73 14.41
N LEU A 77 11.34 -7.83 15.40
CA LEU A 77 12.52 -6.97 15.53
C LEU A 77 13.78 -7.80 15.86
N ARG A 78 13.62 -8.91 16.60
CA ARG A 78 14.72 -9.87 16.83
C ARG A 78 15.17 -10.56 15.55
N SER A 79 14.31 -10.61 14.53
CA SER A 79 14.57 -11.28 13.26
C SER A 79 15.15 -10.34 12.19
N ILE A 80 15.28 -9.03 12.46
CA ILE A 80 15.87 -8.10 11.49
C ILE A 80 17.35 -8.42 11.32
N GLY A 81 17.74 -8.74 10.08
CA GLY A 81 19.15 -8.95 9.72
C GLY A 81 19.75 -10.27 10.17
N ILE A 82 18.95 -11.25 10.61
CA ILE A 82 19.46 -12.56 11.08
C ILE A 82 20.28 -13.31 10.03
N PHE A 83 20.03 -13.05 8.74
CA PHE A 83 20.75 -13.68 7.64
C PHE A 83 21.87 -12.79 7.07
N LYS A 84 22.14 -11.62 7.65
CA LYS A 84 23.07 -10.63 7.08
C LYS A 84 24.50 -11.17 6.94
N THR A 85 24.91 -12.07 7.83
CA THR A 85 26.25 -12.67 7.85
C THR A 85 26.20 -14.17 7.57
N ASP A 86 25.06 -14.70 7.15
CA ASP A 86 24.92 -16.12 6.85
C ASP A 86 25.50 -16.40 5.45
N PRO A 87 26.61 -17.15 5.34
CA PRO A 87 27.24 -17.43 4.06
C PRO A 87 26.41 -18.36 3.16
N GLN A 88 25.40 -19.05 3.72
CA GLN A 88 24.50 -19.93 2.97
C GLN A 88 23.23 -19.23 2.50
N PHE A 89 23.04 -17.95 2.85
CA PHE A 89 21.82 -17.22 2.53
C PHE A 89 21.59 -17.10 1.01
N GLU A 90 22.65 -16.94 0.23
CA GLU A 90 22.56 -16.83 -1.23
C GLU A 90 22.07 -18.14 -1.88
N GLU A 91 22.59 -19.29 -1.43
CA GLU A 91 22.14 -20.61 -1.89
C GLU A 91 20.68 -20.87 -1.50
N PHE A 92 20.28 -20.48 -0.28
CA PHE A 92 18.90 -20.57 0.18
C PHE A 92 17.94 -19.73 -0.69
N GLN A 93 18.35 -18.50 -1.07
CA GLN A 93 17.56 -17.66 -1.96
C GLN A 93 17.40 -18.26 -3.36
N GLN A 94 18.46 -18.88 -3.90
CA GLN A 94 18.40 -19.57 -5.18
C GLN A 94 17.42 -20.75 -5.14
N GLY A 95 17.44 -21.55 -4.07
CA GLY A 95 16.48 -22.65 -3.88
C GLY A 95 15.02 -22.17 -3.83
N ILE A 96 14.75 -21.06 -3.12
CA ILE A 96 13.41 -20.44 -3.11
C ILE A 96 13.00 -19.97 -4.51
N GLN A 97 13.91 -19.33 -5.24
CA GLN A 97 13.61 -18.79 -6.56
C GLN A 97 13.30 -19.91 -7.56
N SER A 98 14.11 -20.96 -7.61
CA SER A 98 13.86 -22.12 -8.47
C SER A 98 12.52 -22.78 -8.16
N TYR A 99 12.16 -22.94 -6.88
CA TYR A 99 10.87 -23.49 -6.50
C TYR A 99 9.69 -22.61 -6.94
N ARG A 100 9.83 -21.29 -6.88
CA ARG A 100 8.79 -20.35 -7.36
C ARG A 100 8.66 -20.39 -8.88
N ASP A 101 9.77 -20.42 -9.61
CA ASP A 101 9.77 -20.50 -11.07
C ASP A 101 9.10 -21.79 -11.56
N GLU A 102 9.34 -22.91 -10.88
CA GLU A 102 8.63 -24.18 -11.14
C GLU A 102 7.12 -24.01 -10.95
N LEU A 103 6.68 -23.49 -9.80
CA LEU A 103 5.24 -23.27 -9.53
C LEU A 103 4.58 -22.32 -10.53
N ASP A 104 5.27 -21.25 -10.91
CA ASP A 104 4.75 -20.27 -11.89
C ASP A 104 4.68 -20.88 -13.29
N SER A 105 5.62 -21.76 -13.65
CA SER A 105 5.57 -22.52 -14.91
C SER A 105 4.43 -23.54 -14.99
N PHE A 106 4.02 -24.12 -13.85
CA PHE A 106 2.86 -25.02 -13.78
C PHE A 106 1.50 -24.31 -13.83
N ASN A 107 1.45 -23.03 -13.48
CA ASN A 107 0.22 -22.22 -13.42
C ASN A 107 0.03 -21.28 -14.63
N SER A 108 0.89 -21.38 -15.66
CA SER A 108 0.85 -20.61 -16.91
C SER A 108 0.39 -21.45 -18.09
#